data_AF-A0A4Q2UW06-F1
#
_entry.id   AF-A0A4Q2UW06-F1
#
_cell.length_a   1.000
_cell.length_b   1.000
_cell.length_c   1.000
_cell.angle_alpha   90.00
_cell.angle_beta   90.00
_cell.angle_gamma   90.00
#
_symmetry.space_group_name_H-M   'P 1'
#
loop_
_entity.id
_entity.type
_entity.pdbx_description
1 polymer ?
#
loop_
_entity_poly.entity_id
_entity_poly.type
_entity_poly.pdbx_seq_one_letter_code
_entity_poly.pdbx_strand_id
1 'polypeptide(L)' 'MANRLLADRDASPVGKRWASNFVKRHKELKTCFQRRYDYQRAKCEDLTVIRN' A
#
# COMPACT_ATOMS: atom_id res chain seq x y z
N MET A 1 1.76 4.29 -1.01
CA MET A 1 3.14 3.81 -1.28
C MET A 1 3.36 3.41 -2.74
N ALA A 2 2.81 2.31 -3.25
CA ALA A 2 3.09 1.87 -4.64
C ALA A 2 2.71 2.93 -5.70
N ASN A 3 1.54 3.55 -5.57
CA ASN A 3 1.12 4.63 -6.48
C ASN A 3 2.05 5.85 -6.42
N ARG A 4 2.63 6.15 -5.25
CA ARG A 4 3.58 7.27 -5.09
C ARG A 4 4.85 7.01 -5.90
N LEU A 5 5.42 5.81 -5.76
CA LEU A 5 6.61 5.40 -6.51
C LEU A 5 6.38 5.33 -8.02
N LEU A 6 5.14 5.02 -8.45
CA LEU A 6 4.78 5.01 -9.86
C LEU A 6 4.58 6.42 -10.40
N ALA A 7 3.98 7.32 -9.61
CA ALA A 7 3.87 8.73 -9.95
C ALA A 7 5.26 9.37 -10.12
N ASP A 8 6.22 9.05 -9.24
CA ASP A 8 7.61 9.52 -9.37
C ASP A 8 8.32 9.00 -10.63
N ARG A 9 7.78 7.95 -11.27
CA ARG A 9 8.33 7.31 -12.48
C ARG A 9 7.46 7.55 -13.72
N ASP A 10 6.49 8.46 -13.65
CA ASP A 10 5.51 8.73 -14.71
C ASP A 10 4.79 7.45 -15.22
N ALA A 11 4.55 6.50 -14.30
CA ALA A 11 3.90 5.24 -14.59
C ALA A 11 2.44 5.22 -14.12
N SER A 12 1.62 4.43 -14.82
CA SER A 12 0.20 4.28 -14.48
C SER A 12 -0.01 3.70 -13.07
N PRO A 13 -1.03 4.17 -12.32
CA PRO A 13 -1.29 3.74 -10.96
C PRO A 13 -1.72 2.26 -10.88
N VAL A 14 -1.52 1.64 -9.72
CA VAL A 14 -1.93 0.25 -9.51
C VAL A 14 -3.45 0.13 -9.35
N GLY A 15 -4.01 -0.99 -9.80
CA GLY A 15 -5.43 -1.29 -9.62
C GLY A 15 -5.81 -1.58 -8.17
N LYS A 16 -7.11 -1.43 -7.84
CA LYS A 16 -7.68 -1.59 -6.49
C LYS A 16 -7.32 -2.91 -5.78
N ARG A 17 -7.15 -4.00 -6.55
CA ARG A 17 -6.82 -5.35 -6.02
C ARG A 17 -5.32 -5.66 -5.99
N TRP A 18 -4.46 -4.70 -6.33
CA TRP A 18 -3.01 -4.94 -6.45
C TRP A 18 -2.40 -5.45 -5.14
N ALA A 19 -2.73 -4.83 -4.00
CA ALA A 19 -2.17 -5.21 -2.71
C ALA A 19 -2.54 -6.65 -2.31
N SER A 20 -3.82 -7.04 -2.47
CA SER A 20 -4.28 -8.39 -2.14
C SER A 20 -3.70 -9.44 -3.09
N ASN A 21 -3.61 -9.14 -4.38
CA ASN A 21 -3.00 -10.03 -5.37
C ASN A 21 -1.48 -10.16 -5.19
N PHE A 22 -0.80 -9.11 -4.71
CA PHE A 22 0.62 -9.17 -4.40
C PHE A 22 0.89 -10.14 -3.24
N VAL A 23 0.16 -9.99 -2.13
CA VAL A 23 0.28 -10.87 -0.95
C VAL A 23 -0.04 -12.32 -1.31
N LYS A 24 -1.09 -12.56 -2.12
CA LYS A 24 -1.45 -13.92 -2.57
C LYS A 24 -0.36 -14.60 -3.40
N ARG A 25 0.41 -13.83 -4.18
CA ARG A 25 1.49 -14.37 -5.02
C ARG A 25 2.71 -14.79 -4.19
N HIS A 26 2.97 -14.10 -3.08
CA HIS A 26 4.12 -14.36 -2.23
C HIS A 26 3.70 -15.04 -0.92
N LYS A 27 3.69 -16.38 -0.90
CA LYS A 27 3.30 -17.19 0.27
C LYS A 27 4.15 -16.94 1.52
N GLU A 28 5.36 -16.44 1.34
CA GLU A 28 6.29 -16.06 2.41
C GLU A 28 5.84 -14.81 3.16
N LEU A 29 5.04 -13.95 2.52
CA LEU A 29 4.55 -12.71 3.13
C LEU A 29 3.40 -13.02 4.10
N LYS A 30 3.69 -12.99 5.39
CA LYS A 30 2.65 -12.91 6.43
C LYS A 30 2.19 -11.47 6.61
N THR A 31 0.96 -11.18 6.20
CA THR A 31 0.34 -9.88 6.48
C THR A 31 -0.46 -9.95 7.78
N CYS A 32 -0.11 -9.08 8.74
CA CYS A 32 -0.88 -8.92 9.97
C CYS A 32 -1.86 -7.75 9.77
N PHE A 33 -3.15 -8.05 9.67
CA PHE A 33 -4.19 -7.03 9.48
C PHE A 33 -4.48 -6.21 10.75
N GLN A 34 -4.22 -6.77 11.93
CA GLN A 34 -4.53 -6.17 13.23
C GLN A 34 -3.31 -5.53 13.91
N ARG A 35 -2.43 -4.86 13.15
CA ARG A 35 -1.37 -4.07 13.78
C ARG A 35 -1.93 -2.73 14.25
N ARG A 36 -1.54 -2.30 15.45
CA ARG A 36 -1.83 -0.93 15.92
C ARG A 36 -1.29 0.04 14.87
N TYR A 37 -2.13 0.99 14.48
CA TYR A 37 -1.75 2.00 13.51
C TYR A 37 -0.89 3.05 14.22
N ASP A 38 0.42 3.02 13.97
CA ASP A 38 1.36 3.98 14.56
C ASP A 38 1.51 5.24 13.68
N TYR A 39 1.94 6.32 14.32
CA TYR A 39 2.11 7.62 13.67
C TYR A 39 3.17 7.61 12.56
N GLN A 40 4.20 6.75 12.67
CA GLN A 40 5.23 6.63 11.63
C GLN A 40 4.64 6.05 10.35
N ARG A 41 3.75 5.07 10.46
CA ARG A 41 3.03 4.47 9.35
C ARG A 41 2.06 5.46 8.70
N ALA A 42 1.39 6.27 9.50
CA ALA A 42 0.53 7.36 9.01
C ALA A 42 1.28 8.34 8.10
N LYS A 43 2.55 8.67 8.41
CA LYS A 43 3.39 9.53 7.57
C LYS A 43 3.76 8.91 6.22
N CYS A 44 3.86 7.58 6.17
CA CYS A 44 4.23 6.84 4.96
C CYS A 44 3.01 6.53 4.07
N GLU A 45 1.80 6.62 4.63
CA GLU A 45 0.57 6.45 3.89
C GLU A 45 0.14 7.75 3.20
N ASP A 46 -0.58 7.60 2.09
CA ASP A 46 -0.97 8.72 1.24
C ASP A 46 -2.21 9.38 1.84
N LEU A 47 -2.16 10.69 2.10
CA LEU A 47 -3.27 11.44 2.72
C LEU A 47 -4.58 11.29 1.91
N THR A 48 -4.48 11.09 0.60
CA THR A 48 -5.64 10.84 -0.28
C THR A 48 -6.31 9.49 -0.02
N VAL A 49 -5.55 8.48 0.41
CA VAL A 49 -6.05 7.14 0.72
C VAL A 49 -6.69 7.09 2.10
N ILE A 50 -6.22 7.91 3.05
CA ILE A 50 -6.75 8.00 4.42
C ILE A 50 -8.08 8.77 4.46
N ARG A 51 -8.32 9.70 3.54
CA ARG A 51 -9.50 10.60 3.54
C ARG A 51 -10.79 9.98 2.97
N ASN A 52 -10.86 8.65 2.81
CA ASN A 52 -12.03 7.95 2.26
C ASN A 52 -12.86 7.27 3.34
#